data_AF-A0A4Q3RH19-F1
#
_entry.id   AF-A0A4Q3RH19-F1
#
_cell.length_a   1.000
_cell.length_b   1.000
_cell.length_c   1.000
_cell.angle_alpha   90.00
_cell.angle_beta   90.00
_cell.angle_gamma   90.00
#
_symmetry.space_group_name_H-M   'P 1'
#
loop_
_entity.id
_entity.type
_entity.pdbx_description
1 polymer ?
#
loop_
_entity_poly.entity_id
_entity_poly.type
_entity_poly.pdbx_seq_one_letter_code
_entity_poly.pdbx_strand_id
1 'polypeptide(L)'
;MPHSPGIYIEENPSALPMVKEVNCSIPVFIGYTQKAGRRGKSLLRVPVKINSFKEYVSWFGDCFKPRFIVSFETAPELSDFISNHKTACIRYAPNTQLYMYRAVELFFANGGHSCYVLSTGLYGHKT
;
A
#
# COMPACT_ATOMS: atom_id res chain seq x y z
N MET A 1 -11.94 33.17 60.25
CA MET A 1 -12.65 34.02 59.26
C MET A 1 -14.11 33.57 59.25
N PRO A 2 -15.10 34.48 59.19
CA PRO A 2 -16.50 34.12 59.34
C PRO A 2 -17.00 33.40 58.08
N HIS A 3 -17.75 32.31 58.26
CA HIS A 3 -18.47 31.66 57.16
C HIS A 3 -19.80 32.39 56.98
N SER A 4 -19.90 33.23 55.94
CA SER A 4 -21.20 33.76 55.51
C SER A 4 -22.09 32.59 55.06
N PRO A 5 -23.37 32.52 55.49
CA PRO A 5 -24.29 31.49 55.05
C PRO A 5 -24.58 31.71 53.55
N GLY A 6 -23.94 30.90 52.71
CA GLY A 6 -24.08 30.92 51.27
C GLY A 6 -23.97 29.50 50.75
N ILE A 7 -24.73 29.21 49.69
CA ILE A 7 -24.68 27.91 49.01
C ILE A 7 -23.51 27.95 48.03
N TYR A 8 -22.59 26.99 48.17
CA TYR A 8 -21.48 26.79 47.25
C TYR A 8 -21.76 25.52 46.43
N ILE A 9 -21.68 25.63 45.11
CA ILE A 9 -21.72 24.50 44.20
C ILE A 9 -20.28 24.27 43.74
N GLU A 10 -19.69 23.17 44.19
CA GLU A 10 -18.43 22.68 43.62
C GLU A 10 -18.75 21.66 42.54
N GLU A 11 -18.36 21.96 41.31
CA GLU A 11 -18.41 20.99 40.22
C GLU A 11 -17.12 20.17 40.30
N ASN A 12 -17.22 18.91 40.73
CA ASN A 12 -16.11 17.97 40.67
C ASN A 12 -16.13 17.30 39.28
N PRO A 13 -15.28 17.70 38.31
CA PRO A 13 -15.32 17.12 36.98
C PRO A 13 -14.83 15.67 37.06
N SER A 14 -15.77 14.73 37.11
CA SER A 14 -15.50 13.32 36.87
C SER A 14 -15.33 13.15 35.36
N ALA A 15 -14.10 13.18 34.89
CA ALA A 15 -13.82 12.77 33.52
C ALA A 15 -14.12 11.27 33.42
N LEU A 16 -15.25 10.92 32.79
CA LEU A 16 -15.49 9.55 32.38
C LEU A 16 -14.30 9.09 31.52
N PRO A 17 -13.74 7.90 31.73
CA PRO A 17 -12.66 7.41 30.90
C PRO A 17 -13.15 7.34 29.45
N MET A 18 -12.60 8.19 28.57
CA MET A 18 -12.85 8.09 27.14
C MET A 18 -12.29 6.75 26.64
N VAL A 19 -13.16 5.91 26.10
CA VAL A 19 -12.75 4.68 25.42
C VAL A 19 -12.07 5.08 24.11
N LYS A 20 -10.77 4.82 24.05
CA LYS A 20 -9.96 5.05 22.84
C LYS A 20 -10.13 3.85 21.92
N GLU A 21 -10.60 4.08 20.69
CA GLU A 21 -10.69 3.01 19.69
C GLU A 21 -9.32 2.37 19.46
N VAL A 22 -9.26 1.04 19.55
CA VAL A 22 -8.08 0.23 19.24
C VAL A 22 -8.38 -0.48 17.93
N ASN A 23 -7.63 -0.18 16.86
CA ASN A 23 -7.80 -0.86 15.59
C ASN A 23 -7.43 -2.35 15.74
N CYS A 24 -8.42 -3.22 15.61
CA CYS A 24 -8.29 -4.66 15.90
C CYS A 24 -7.60 -5.50 14.82
N SER A 25 -7.11 -4.91 13.71
CA SER A 25 -6.26 -5.62 12.76
C SER A 25 -5.48 -4.63 11.89
N ILE A 26 -4.16 -4.64 12.01
CA ILE A 26 -3.27 -3.87 11.14
C ILE A 26 -2.59 -4.85 10.18
N PRO A 27 -2.96 -4.87 8.88
CA PRO A 27 -2.37 -5.82 7.93
C PRO A 27 -0.92 -5.49 7.62
N VAL A 28 -0.20 -6.49 7.11
CA VAL A 28 1.19 -6.36 6.63
C VAL A 28 1.25 -6.77 5.17
N PHE A 29 1.75 -5.88 4.31
CA PHE A 29 2.04 -6.16 2.91
C PHE A 29 3.53 -6.50 2.74
N ILE A 30 3.82 -7.71 2.26
CA ILE A 30 5.18 -8.22 2.10
C ILE A 30 5.46 -8.44 0.61
N GLY A 31 6.53 -7.87 0.08
CA GLY A 31 6.90 -8.07 -1.32
C GLY A 31 8.00 -7.15 -1.83
N TYR A 32 8.11 -7.06 -3.16
CA TYR A 32 9.08 -6.21 -3.84
C TYR A 32 8.53 -4.80 -4.04
N THR A 33 9.39 -3.79 -3.85
CA THR A 33 9.05 -2.37 -4.05
C THR A 33 10.00 -1.72 -5.05
N GLN A 34 9.68 -0.55 -5.60
CA GLN A 34 10.58 0.12 -6.54
C GLN A 34 11.83 0.67 -5.82
N LYS A 35 11.60 1.28 -4.66
CA LYS A 35 12.61 1.80 -3.74
C LYS A 35 12.23 1.42 -2.31
N ALA A 36 13.13 1.63 -1.36
CA ALA A 36 12.84 1.44 0.05
C ALA A 36 13.71 2.41 0.85
N GLY A 37 13.26 3.66 0.98
CA GLY A 37 14.06 4.69 1.63
C GLY A 37 13.24 5.85 2.16
N ARG A 38 13.62 6.36 3.33
CA ARG A 38 13.02 7.54 3.96
C ARG A 38 14.09 8.37 4.64
N ARG A 39 14.19 9.65 4.25
CA ARG A 39 15.14 10.63 4.84
C ARG A 39 16.57 10.08 4.94
N GLY A 40 17.06 9.47 3.87
CA GLY A 40 18.43 8.91 3.81
C GLY A 40 18.63 7.56 4.51
N LYS A 41 17.61 7.02 5.20
CA LYS A 41 17.66 5.67 5.80
C LYS A 41 17.04 4.64 4.86
N SER A 42 17.68 3.49 4.74
CA SER A 42 17.12 2.34 4.02
C SER A 42 15.96 1.74 4.80
N LEU A 43 14.89 1.38 4.10
CA LEU A 43 13.72 0.68 4.62
C LEU A 43 13.67 -0.78 4.14
N LEU A 44 14.73 -1.25 3.49
CA LEU A 44 14.81 -2.63 2.99
C LEU A 44 14.79 -3.61 4.17
N ARG A 45 13.90 -4.61 4.13
CA ARG A 45 13.70 -5.63 5.16
C ARG A 45 13.32 -5.08 6.55
N VAL A 46 12.85 -3.84 6.60
CA VAL A 46 12.32 -3.21 7.81
C VAL A 46 10.81 -3.07 7.64
N PRO A 47 9.97 -3.64 8.52
CA PRO A 47 8.54 -3.39 8.50
C PRO A 47 8.27 -1.92 8.86
N VAL A 48 7.63 -1.17 7.96
CA VAL A 48 7.32 0.25 8.17
C VAL A 48 5.82 0.46 8.19
N LYS A 49 5.32 1.08 9.26
CA LYS A 49 3.94 1.51 9.34
C LYS A 49 3.71 2.71 8.41
N ILE A 50 2.69 2.62 7.57
CA ILE A 50 2.15 3.71 6.78
C ILE A 50 0.68 3.93 7.15
N ASN A 51 0.23 5.18 7.05
CA ASN A 51 -1.15 5.61 7.32
C ASN A 51 -1.84 6.14 6.06
N SER A 52 -1.12 6.25 4.94
CA SER A 52 -1.72 6.64 3.67
C SER A 52 -0.95 6.06 2.49
N PHE A 53 -1.64 5.95 1.36
CA PHE A 53 -1.01 5.57 0.11
C PHE A 53 0.06 6.58 -0.35
N LYS A 54 -0.07 7.87 -0.03
CA LYS A 54 0.95 8.88 -0.35
C LYS A 54 2.28 8.59 0.35
N GLU A 55 2.24 8.10 1.59
CA GLU A 55 3.45 7.65 2.30
C GLU A 55 4.08 6.45 1.60
N TYR A 56 3.25 5.51 1.11
CA TYR A 56 3.74 4.38 0.32
C TYR A 56 4.53 4.87 -0.91
N VAL A 57 3.93 5.72 -1.74
CA VAL A 57 4.57 6.24 -2.96
C VAL A 57 5.86 7.01 -2.63
N SER A 58 5.84 7.82 -1.57
CA SER A 58 7.00 8.58 -1.13
C SER A 58 8.19 7.69 -0.76
N TRP A 59 7.95 6.61 0.00
CA TRP A 59 9.02 5.79 0.60
C TRP A 59 9.37 4.53 -0.19
N PHE A 60 8.39 3.94 -0.88
CA PHE A 60 8.49 2.67 -1.59
C PHE A 60 8.40 2.78 -3.12
N GLY A 61 7.91 3.92 -3.63
CA GLY A 61 7.87 4.23 -5.05
C GLY A 61 6.59 3.83 -5.77
N ASP A 62 6.69 3.79 -7.09
CA ASP A 62 5.59 3.67 -8.04
C ASP A 62 5.38 2.21 -8.49
N CYS A 63 4.34 1.98 -9.29
CA CYS A 63 3.95 0.69 -9.82
C CYS A 63 5.02 0.11 -10.75
N PHE A 64 5.17 -1.21 -10.68
CA PHE A 64 5.96 -1.95 -11.65
C PHE A 64 5.33 -1.83 -13.06
N LYS A 65 6.19 -1.63 -14.07
CA LYS A 65 5.78 -1.57 -15.48
C LYS A 65 5.94 -2.96 -16.12
N PRO A 66 4.86 -3.71 -16.36
CA PRO A 66 4.95 -5.04 -16.96
C PRO A 66 5.50 -4.95 -18.39
N ARG A 67 6.28 -5.95 -18.79
CA ARG A 67 6.69 -6.15 -20.18
C ARG A 67 5.78 -7.20 -20.81
N PHE A 68 5.49 -7.01 -22.08
CA PHE A 68 4.66 -7.91 -22.85
C PHE A 68 5.48 -8.49 -24.01
N ILE A 69 5.25 -9.76 -24.30
CA ILE A 69 5.79 -10.46 -25.46
C ILE A 69 4.64 -10.58 -26.46
N VAL A 70 4.92 -10.18 -27.69
CA VAL A 70 4.00 -10.36 -28.81
C VAL A 70 4.50 -11.55 -29.63
N SER A 71 3.70 -12.61 -29.69
CA SER A 71 3.93 -13.75 -30.60
C SER A 71 2.92 -13.70 -31.73
N PHE A 72 3.38 -14.06 -32.94
CA PHE A 72 2.51 -14.21 -34.10
C PHE A 72 2.35 -15.71 -34.35
N GLU A 73 1.13 -16.21 -34.22
CA GLU A 73 0.78 -17.59 -34.52
C GLU A 73 -0.15 -17.62 -35.74
N THR A 74 -0.31 -18.79 -36.34
CA THR A 74 -1.24 -18.99 -37.47
C THR A 74 -2.55 -19.64 -36.99
N ALA A 75 -2.64 -19.98 -35.70
CA ALA A 75 -3.80 -20.61 -35.10
C ALA A 75 -4.80 -19.52 -34.60
N PRO A 76 -6.08 -19.62 -34.96
CA PRO A 76 -7.09 -18.60 -34.64
C PRO A 76 -7.64 -18.67 -33.20
N GLU A 77 -7.36 -19.74 -32.45
CA GLU A 77 -8.11 -20.04 -31.22
C GLU A 77 -7.64 -19.26 -29.97
N LEU A 78 -6.49 -18.58 -30.04
CA LEU A 78 -5.86 -17.86 -28.90
C LEU A 78 -5.44 -16.41 -29.23
N SER A 79 -6.02 -15.83 -30.28
CA SER A 79 -5.62 -14.51 -30.79
C SER A 79 -6.25 -13.35 -30.01
N ASP A 80 -5.44 -12.40 -29.57
CA ASP A 80 -5.93 -11.17 -28.92
C ASP A 80 -6.27 -10.09 -29.95
N PHE A 81 -5.52 -10.03 -31.07
CA PHE A 81 -5.75 -9.07 -32.16
C PHE A 81 -5.11 -9.53 -33.48
N ILE A 82 -5.48 -8.88 -34.58
CA ILE A 82 -4.96 -9.17 -35.92
C ILE A 82 -4.05 -8.02 -36.36
N SER A 83 -2.87 -8.35 -36.90
CA SER A 83 -1.95 -7.38 -37.49
C SER A 83 -1.31 -7.98 -38.75
N ASN A 84 -1.32 -7.24 -39.87
CA ASN A 84 -0.77 -7.69 -41.17
C ASN A 84 -1.23 -9.10 -41.60
N HIS A 85 -2.54 -9.38 -41.49
CA HIS A 85 -3.16 -10.68 -41.84
C HIS A 85 -2.64 -11.89 -41.02
N LYS A 86 -1.93 -11.66 -39.91
CA LYS A 86 -1.51 -12.69 -38.96
C LYS A 86 -2.21 -12.48 -37.62
N THR A 87 -2.55 -13.57 -36.94
CA THR A 87 -3.08 -13.51 -35.57
C THR A 87 -1.93 -13.29 -34.58
N ALA A 88 -2.12 -12.35 -33.66
CA ALA A 88 -1.13 -12.01 -32.65
C ALA A 88 -1.68 -12.31 -31.24
N CYS A 89 -0.78 -12.78 -30.38
CA CYS A 89 -1.03 -13.09 -28.98
C CYS A 89 -0.14 -12.20 -28.12
N ILE A 90 -0.73 -11.50 -27.14
CA ILE A 90 -0.02 -10.72 -26.14
C ILE A 90 0.05 -11.56 -24.87
N ARG A 91 1.26 -11.79 -24.38
CA ARG A 91 1.47 -12.47 -23.10
C ARG A 91 2.36 -11.63 -22.20
N TYR A 92 2.18 -11.73 -20.90
CA TYR A 92 3.12 -11.16 -19.95
C TYR A 92 4.48 -11.83 -20.14
N ALA A 93 5.56 -11.04 -20.15
CA ALA A 93 6.88 -11.59 -20.04
C ALA A 93 7.04 -12.34 -18.70
N PRO A 94 7.86 -13.41 -18.64
CA PRO A 94 8.12 -14.08 -17.37
C PRO A 94 8.74 -13.09 -16.36
N ASN A 95 8.40 -13.24 -15.08
CA ASN A 95 8.88 -12.40 -13.98
C ASN A 95 8.52 -10.90 -14.08
N THR A 96 7.42 -10.54 -14.75
CA THR A 96 6.95 -9.14 -14.85
C THR A 96 5.62 -8.90 -14.16
N GLN A 97 5.28 -9.71 -13.16
CA GLN A 97 4.05 -9.58 -12.39
C GLN A 97 4.39 -9.26 -10.94
N LEU A 98 4.31 -7.97 -10.58
CA LEU A 98 4.54 -7.48 -9.22
C LEU A 98 3.34 -6.66 -8.77
N TYR A 99 2.55 -7.22 -7.84
CA TYR A 99 1.26 -6.67 -7.44
C TYR A 99 1.30 -5.79 -6.19
N MET A 100 2.44 -5.69 -5.50
CA MET A 100 2.52 -5.03 -4.19
C MET A 100 2.00 -3.59 -4.20
N TYR A 101 2.42 -2.78 -5.18
CA TYR A 101 1.91 -1.40 -5.33
C TYR A 101 0.38 -1.39 -5.46
N ARG A 102 -0.16 -2.22 -6.35
CA ARG A 102 -1.61 -2.28 -6.65
C ARG A 102 -2.42 -2.83 -5.49
N ALA A 103 -1.89 -3.79 -4.75
CA ALA A 103 -2.54 -4.35 -3.56
C ALA A 103 -2.66 -3.29 -2.45
N VAL A 104 -1.60 -2.50 -2.22
CA VAL A 104 -1.63 -1.43 -1.21
C VAL A 104 -2.53 -0.28 -1.68
N GLU A 105 -2.48 0.09 -2.96
CA GLU A 105 -3.40 1.08 -3.57
C GLU A 105 -4.86 0.68 -3.35
N LEU A 106 -5.21 -0.55 -3.71
CA LEU A 106 -6.56 -1.09 -3.57
C LEU A 106 -7.00 -1.16 -2.10
N PHE A 107 -6.10 -1.50 -1.19
CA PHE A 107 -6.38 -1.50 0.25
C PHE A 107 -6.81 -0.12 0.74
N PHE A 108 -6.06 0.94 0.42
CA PHE A 108 -6.42 2.30 0.82
C PHE A 108 -7.67 2.81 0.08
N ALA A 109 -7.85 2.45 -1.20
CA ALA A 109 -9.03 2.79 -1.98
C ALA A 109 -10.32 2.16 -1.39
N ASN A 110 -10.21 0.99 -0.77
CA ASN A 110 -11.32 0.29 -0.11
C ASN A 110 -11.49 0.66 1.37
N GLY A 111 -10.96 1.80 1.82
CA GLY A 111 -11.14 2.28 3.20
C GLY A 111 -10.12 1.74 4.22
N GLY A 112 -9.05 1.10 3.76
CA GLY A 112 -7.92 0.72 4.61
C GLY A 112 -7.26 1.94 5.27
N HIS A 113 -6.90 1.80 6.55
CA HIS A 113 -6.43 2.94 7.36
C HIS A 113 -4.92 2.92 7.60
N SER A 114 -4.41 2.02 8.43
CA SER A 114 -2.97 1.84 8.62
C SER A 114 -2.59 0.43 8.23
N CYS A 115 -1.43 0.27 7.62
CA CYS A 115 -0.82 -1.03 7.36
C CYS A 115 0.69 -0.97 7.52
N TYR A 116 1.32 -2.12 7.67
CA TYR A 116 2.76 -2.25 7.55
C TYR A 116 3.14 -2.65 6.14
N VAL A 117 4.30 -2.20 5.71
CA VAL A 117 4.91 -2.54 4.44
C VAL A 117 6.30 -3.08 4.71
N LEU A 118 6.57 -4.29 4.23
CA LEU A 118 7.86 -4.94 4.31
C LEU A 118 8.39 -5.18 2.90
N SER A 119 9.38 -4.37 2.52
CA SER A 119 10.11 -4.56 1.26
C SER A 119 11.14 -5.67 1.42
N THR A 120 10.97 -6.79 0.71
CA THR A 120 11.92 -7.92 0.70
C THR A 120 13.03 -7.76 -0.34
N GLY A 121 12.80 -6.91 -1.33
CA GLY A 121 13.75 -6.60 -2.40
C GLY A 121 13.25 -5.45 -3.28
N LEU A 122 14.14 -4.95 -4.14
CA LEU A 122 13.83 -3.85 -5.05
C LEU A 122 13.65 -4.34 -6.48
N TYR A 123 12.66 -3.79 -7.20
CA TYR A 123 12.52 -3.91 -8.65
C TYR A 123 12.86 -2.57 -9.30
N GLY A 124 13.43 -2.62 -10.51
CA GLY A 124 13.89 -1.41 -11.21
C GLY A 124 15.40 -1.31 -11.41
N HIS A 125 16.17 -2.31 -10.93
CA HIS A 125 17.61 -2.46 -11.21
C HIS A 125 17.94 -3.77 -11.96
N LYS A 126 17.03 -4.23 -12.84
CA LYS A 126 17.38 -5.27 -13.82
C LYS A 126 17.29 -4.66 -15.20
N THR A 127 18.37 -3.98 -15.58
CA THR A 127 18.85 -3.95 -16.97
C THR A 127 18.88 -5.36 -17.52
#